data_AF-A0A9D6UGR6-F1
#
_entry.id   AF-A0A9D6UGR6-F1
#
_cell.length_a   1.000
_cell.length_b   1.000
_cell.length_c   1.000
_cell.angle_alpha   90.00
_cell.angle_beta   90.00
_cell.angle_gamma   90.00
#
_symmetry.space_group_name_H-M   'P 1'
#
loop_
_entity.id
_entity.type
_entity.pdbx_description
1 polymer ?
#
loop_
_entity_poly.entity_id
_entity_poly.type
_entity_poly.pdbx_seq_one_letter_code
_entity_poly.pdbx_strand_id
1 'polypeptide(L)'
;MPENFKKLFLLLGGHGTQFLRYIGGVSILALQTFYYTFSRPFNIKAIIHQMDFIGVKSISIVGLTALSSGMVMALQTAYGLGRFGAKSYVGVIVSLSLVRELGPILTALMVGGRVGSGITMIISQIEFGISPYAYYDSVIKFLKMSDIFSGIGKSLFFGFVIAIVGCYQGMITSGGTEGVGLSTTVTVVTVSIVILISDFFLTKFFWLF
;
A
#
# COMPACT_ATOMS: atom_id res chain seq x y z
N MET A 1 -17.94 34.08 34.10
CA MET A 1 -17.29 32.91 33.45
C MET A 1 -17.00 33.32 32.02
N PRO A 2 -15.74 33.39 31.59
CA PRO A 2 -15.33 34.24 30.48
C PRO A 2 -15.93 33.74 29.16
N GLU A 3 -16.52 34.64 28.37
CA GLU A 3 -17.13 34.40 27.05
C GLU A 3 -16.25 33.56 26.10
N ASN A 4 -14.92 33.67 26.25
CA ASN A 4 -13.94 32.87 25.50
C ASN A 4 -14.03 31.36 25.79
N PHE A 5 -14.42 30.95 27.01
CA PHE A 5 -14.51 29.53 27.38
C PHE A 5 -15.73 28.84 26.76
N LYS A 6 -16.86 29.55 26.63
CA LYS A 6 -18.04 29.06 25.89
C LYS A 6 -17.78 28.94 24.39
N LYS A 7 -17.11 29.95 23.79
CA LYS A 7 -16.68 29.86 22.38
C LYS A 7 -15.72 28.70 22.14
N LEU A 8 -14.77 28.48 23.03
CA LEU A 8 -13.85 27.34 22.96
C LEU A 8 -14.60 26.00 23.03
N PHE A 9 -15.57 25.86 23.94
CA PHE A 9 -16.36 24.64 24.08
C PHE A 9 -17.29 24.37 22.88
N LEU A 10 -17.89 25.43 22.31
CA LEU A 10 -18.71 25.32 21.10
C LEU A 10 -17.88 25.00 19.85
N LEU A 11 -16.68 25.56 19.73
CA LEU A 11 -15.73 25.23 18.67
C LEU A 11 -15.24 23.78 18.79
N LEU A 12 -14.85 23.33 20.00
CA LEU A 12 -14.45 21.94 20.24
C LEU A 12 -15.59 20.95 19.98
N GLY A 13 -16.81 21.29 20.41
CA GLY A 13 -18.00 20.48 20.13
C GLY A 13 -18.34 20.40 18.62
N GLY A 14 -18.18 21.51 17.89
CA GLY A 14 -18.37 21.55 16.45
C GLY A 14 -17.39 20.65 15.69
N HIS A 15 -16.09 20.71 16.02
CA HIS A 15 -15.08 19.85 15.39
C HIS A 15 -15.29 18.36 15.76
N GLY A 16 -15.63 18.06 17.01
CA GLY A 16 -15.90 16.69 17.45
C GLY A 16 -17.08 16.05 16.72
N THR A 17 -18.18 16.80 16.54
CA THR A 17 -19.35 16.30 15.80
C THR A 17 -19.08 16.12 14.30
N GLN A 18 -18.29 16.99 13.68
CA GLN A 18 -17.89 16.83 12.28
C GLN A 18 -17.02 15.59 12.08
N PHE A 19 -16.06 15.34 12.97
CA PHE A 19 -15.22 14.16 12.94
C PHE A 19 -16.03 12.86 13.09
N LEU A 20 -16.98 12.84 14.05
CA LEU A 20 -17.90 11.72 14.24
C LEU A 20 -18.78 11.47 13.00
N ARG A 21 -19.27 12.52 12.35
CA ARG A 21 -20.04 12.39 11.10
C ARG A 21 -19.18 11.85 9.95
N TYR A 22 -17.94 12.28 9.85
CA TYR A 22 -16.99 11.78 8.85
C TYR A 22 -16.73 10.29 9.03
N ILE A 23 -16.36 9.86 10.24
CA ILE A 23 -16.15 8.44 10.55
C ILE A 23 -17.42 7.63 10.33
N GLY A 24 -18.57 8.14 10.80
CA GLY A 24 -19.87 7.50 10.61
C GLY A 24 -20.20 7.31 9.14
N GLY A 25 -20.01 8.34 8.31
CA GLY A 25 -20.25 8.27 6.87
C GLY A 25 -19.34 7.27 6.16
N VAL A 26 -18.05 7.28 6.45
CA VAL A 26 -17.08 6.32 5.90
C VAL A 26 -17.43 4.89 6.33
N SER A 27 -17.83 4.69 7.59
CA SER A 27 -18.18 3.37 8.13
C SER A 27 -19.47 2.83 7.51
N ILE A 28 -20.48 3.67 7.34
CA ILE A 28 -21.74 3.28 6.67
C ILE A 28 -21.46 2.92 5.22
N LEU A 29 -20.66 3.72 4.51
CA LEU A 29 -20.27 3.40 3.13
C LEU A 29 -19.52 2.08 3.06
N ALA A 30 -18.56 1.85 3.96
CA ALA A 30 -17.81 0.60 4.03
C ALA A 30 -18.72 -0.63 4.21
N LEU A 31 -19.68 -0.54 5.14
CA LEU A 31 -20.66 -1.61 5.39
C LEU A 31 -21.60 -1.84 4.21
N GLN A 32 -22.07 -0.76 3.58
CA GLN A 32 -22.88 -0.84 2.37
C GLN A 32 -22.09 -1.49 1.24
N THR A 33 -20.85 -1.05 0.98
CA THR A 33 -19.98 -1.65 -0.01
C THR A 33 -19.80 -3.14 0.26
N PHE A 34 -19.50 -3.53 1.50
CA PHE A 34 -19.35 -4.94 1.85
C PHE A 34 -20.62 -5.77 1.60
N TYR A 35 -21.79 -5.24 1.98
CA TYR A 35 -23.07 -5.90 1.77
C TYR A 35 -23.45 -6.01 0.27
N TYR A 36 -23.26 -4.95 -0.50
CA TYR A 36 -23.54 -4.93 -1.94
C TYR A 36 -22.50 -5.72 -2.75
N THR A 37 -21.26 -5.86 -2.27
CA THR A 37 -20.26 -6.75 -2.87
C THR A 37 -20.69 -8.23 -2.82
N PHE A 38 -21.55 -8.63 -1.89
CA PHE A 38 -22.10 -9.99 -1.84
C PHE A 38 -23.50 -10.13 -2.42
N SER A 39 -24.17 -9.02 -2.76
CA SER A 39 -25.54 -9.03 -3.27
C SER A 39 -25.55 -9.04 -4.81
N ARG A 40 -26.18 -10.06 -5.41
CA ARG A 40 -26.43 -10.13 -6.88
C ARG A 40 -27.50 -9.09 -7.30
N PRO A 41 -27.51 -8.55 -8.54
CA PRO A 41 -26.71 -8.91 -9.72
C PRO A 41 -25.45 -8.05 -9.93
N PHE A 42 -24.33 -8.70 -10.27
CA PHE A 42 -23.06 -8.04 -10.56
C PHE A 42 -23.02 -7.51 -12.00
N ASN A 43 -22.71 -6.22 -12.16
CA ASN A 43 -22.40 -5.65 -13.48
C ASN A 43 -20.93 -5.94 -13.83
N ILE A 44 -20.64 -7.18 -14.22
CA ILE A 44 -19.28 -7.67 -14.52
C ILE A 44 -18.59 -6.79 -15.57
N LYS A 45 -19.34 -6.29 -16.55
CA LYS A 45 -18.80 -5.38 -17.58
C LYS A 45 -18.27 -4.09 -16.97
N ALA A 46 -19.03 -3.48 -16.07
CA ALA A 46 -18.58 -2.29 -15.34
C ALA A 46 -17.37 -2.59 -14.46
N ILE A 47 -17.36 -3.73 -13.75
CA ILE A 47 -16.23 -4.15 -12.90
C ILE A 47 -14.95 -4.29 -13.73
N ILE A 48 -15.01 -5.01 -14.86
CA ILE A 48 -13.86 -5.19 -15.76
C ILE A 48 -13.38 -3.85 -16.31
N HIS A 49 -14.29 -2.98 -16.73
CA HIS A 49 -13.93 -1.65 -17.24
C HIS A 49 -13.24 -0.78 -16.17
N GLN A 50 -13.70 -0.83 -14.91
CA GLN A 50 -13.05 -0.11 -13.81
C GLN A 50 -11.68 -0.71 -13.46
N MET A 51 -11.55 -2.04 -13.53
CA MET A 51 -10.26 -2.71 -13.34
C MET A 51 -9.24 -2.34 -14.42
N ASP A 52 -9.66 -2.23 -15.69
CA ASP A 52 -8.80 -1.77 -16.77
C ASP A 52 -8.38 -0.30 -16.59
N PHE A 53 -9.36 0.57 -16.30
CA PHE A 53 -9.11 1.99 -16.15
C PHE A 53 -8.18 2.32 -14.95
N ILE A 54 -8.40 1.68 -13.81
CA ILE A 54 -7.63 1.97 -12.57
C ILE A 54 -6.34 1.13 -12.52
N GLY A 55 -6.44 -0.16 -12.82
CA GLY A 55 -5.35 -1.11 -12.68
C GLY A 55 -4.39 -1.11 -13.87
N VAL A 56 -4.89 -1.44 -15.07
CA VAL A 56 -4.04 -1.63 -16.25
C VAL A 56 -3.35 -0.34 -16.67
N LYS A 57 -4.05 0.81 -16.64
CA LYS A 57 -3.43 2.10 -16.96
C LYS A 57 -2.31 2.51 -15.99
N SER A 58 -2.35 2.01 -14.75
CA SER A 58 -1.34 2.31 -13.74
C SER A 58 -0.11 1.40 -13.82
N ILE A 59 -0.15 0.31 -14.60
CA ILE A 59 0.89 -0.73 -14.61
C ILE A 59 2.28 -0.19 -15.03
N SER A 60 2.31 0.80 -15.92
CA SER A 60 3.57 1.38 -16.42
C SER A 60 4.30 2.18 -15.34
N ILE A 61 3.60 3.07 -14.63
CA ILE A 61 4.16 3.89 -13.55
C ILE A 61 4.63 2.99 -12.40
N VAL A 62 3.83 1.97 -12.10
CA VAL A 62 4.10 1.00 -11.04
C VAL A 62 5.31 0.11 -11.38
N GLY A 63 5.41 -0.37 -12.63
CA GLY A 63 6.55 -1.13 -13.10
C GLY A 63 7.85 -0.31 -13.06
N LEU A 64 7.80 0.95 -13.50
CA LEU A 64 8.96 1.84 -13.48
C LEU A 64 9.45 2.11 -12.05
N THR A 65 8.53 2.43 -11.14
CA THR A 65 8.85 2.67 -9.72
C THR A 65 9.38 1.41 -9.04
N ALA A 66 8.84 0.23 -9.34
CA ALA A 66 9.35 -1.06 -8.85
C ALA A 66 10.79 -1.31 -9.27
N LEU A 67 11.06 -1.09 -10.55
CA LEU A 67 12.37 -1.31 -11.14
C LEU A 67 13.40 -0.39 -10.49
N SER A 68 13.10 0.91 -10.43
CA SER A 68 14.02 1.89 -9.84
C SER A 68 14.23 1.64 -8.34
N SER A 69 13.18 1.35 -7.57
CA SER A 69 13.29 1.07 -6.14
C SER A 69 14.07 -0.22 -5.86
N GLY A 70 13.81 -1.29 -6.62
CA GLY A 70 14.54 -2.55 -6.50
C GLY A 70 16.03 -2.40 -6.80
N MET A 71 16.38 -1.62 -7.83
CA MET A 71 17.79 -1.33 -8.18
C MET A 71 18.52 -0.56 -7.07
N VAL A 72 17.90 0.51 -6.54
CA VAL A 72 18.47 1.30 -5.44
C VAL A 72 18.65 0.43 -4.19
N MET A 73 17.64 -0.37 -3.85
CA MET A 73 17.68 -1.26 -2.69
C MET A 73 18.75 -2.35 -2.84
N ALA A 74 18.90 -2.92 -4.04
CA ALA A 74 19.92 -3.92 -4.34
C ALA A 74 21.33 -3.34 -4.14
N LEU A 75 21.61 -2.18 -4.73
CA LEU A 75 22.91 -1.52 -4.60
C LEU A 75 23.21 -1.15 -3.15
N GLN A 76 22.29 -0.47 -2.45
CA GLN A 76 22.55 -0.06 -1.06
C GLN A 76 22.80 -1.27 -0.15
N THR A 77 22.05 -2.36 -0.34
CA THR A 77 22.17 -3.58 0.47
C THR A 77 23.46 -4.31 0.15
N ALA A 78 23.85 -4.37 -1.12
CA ALA A 78 25.10 -5.00 -1.55
C ALA A 78 26.33 -4.27 -1.01
N TYR A 79 26.36 -2.94 -1.07
CA TYR A 79 27.43 -2.14 -0.46
C TYR A 79 27.45 -2.27 1.07
N GLY A 80 26.27 -2.29 1.71
CA GLY A 80 26.14 -2.48 3.16
C GLY A 80 26.69 -3.82 3.64
N LEU A 81 26.27 -4.93 3.00
CA LEU A 81 26.69 -6.28 3.37
C LEU A 81 28.09 -6.66 2.86
N GLY A 82 28.56 -6.00 1.80
CA GLY A 82 29.91 -6.20 1.28
C GLY A 82 31.00 -5.94 2.31
N ARG A 83 30.77 -5.03 3.27
CA ARG A 83 31.67 -4.74 4.38
C ARG A 83 31.77 -5.85 5.42
N PHE A 84 30.76 -6.72 5.49
CA PHE A 84 30.67 -7.83 6.44
C PHE A 84 30.93 -9.19 5.78
N GLY A 85 31.34 -9.23 4.51
CA GLY A 85 31.55 -10.48 3.77
C GLY A 85 30.26 -11.26 3.46
N ALA A 86 29.09 -10.68 3.73
CA ALA A 86 27.79 -11.36 3.67
C ALA A 86 27.07 -11.20 2.31
N LYS A 87 27.81 -11.06 1.20
CA LYS A 87 27.24 -10.72 -0.12
C LYS A 87 26.16 -11.70 -0.61
N SER A 88 26.21 -12.97 -0.21
CA SER A 88 25.21 -14.00 -0.58
C SER A 88 23.80 -13.73 -0.01
N TYR A 89 23.67 -12.93 1.06
CA TYR A 89 22.38 -12.63 1.68
C TYR A 89 21.69 -11.40 1.10
N VAL A 90 22.37 -10.64 0.22
CA VAL A 90 21.83 -9.42 -0.39
C VAL A 90 20.51 -9.70 -1.10
N GLY A 91 20.44 -10.78 -1.88
CA GLY A 91 19.22 -11.16 -2.59
C GLY A 91 18.05 -11.46 -1.68
N VAL A 92 18.30 -12.23 -0.63
CA VAL A 92 17.26 -12.57 0.36
C VAL A 92 16.76 -11.32 1.08
N ILE A 93 17.66 -10.45 1.52
CA ILE A 93 17.28 -9.22 2.24
C ILE A 93 16.49 -8.30 1.32
N VAL A 94 16.94 -8.08 0.09
CA VAL A 94 16.23 -7.22 -0.86
C VAL A 94 14.85 -7.80 -1.19
N SER A 95 14.75 -9.11 -1.48
CA SER A 95 13.47 -9.76 -1.75
C SER A 95 12.53 -9.73 -0.55
N LEU A 96 13.02 -10.01 0.67
CA LEU A 96 12.19 -9.93 1.88
C LEU A 96 11.77 -8.50 2.22
N SER A 97 12.68 -7.53 2.09
CA SER A 97 12.37 -6.10 2.32
C SER A 97 11.34 -5.58 1.32
N LEU A 98 11.47 -5.94 0.04
CA LEU A 98 10.46 -5.61 -0.97
C LEU A 98 9.10 -6.24 -0.65
N VAL A 99 9.06 -7.45 -0.09
CA VAL A 99 7.80 -8.10 0.31
C VAL A 99 7.23 -7.52 1.61
N ARG A 100 8.07 -7.02 2.53
CA ARG A 100 7.67 -6.67 3.91
C ARG A 100 7.51 -5.17 4.20
N GLU A 101 8.28 -4.27 3.58
CA GLU A 101 8.42 -2.88 4.06
C GLU A 101 7.50 -1.84 3.37
N LEU A 102 6.74 -2.22 2.33
CA LEU A 102 6.09 -1.24 1.44
C LEU A 102 4.55 -1.32 1.46
N GLY A 103 3.92 -1.35 2.64
CA GLY A 103 2.47 -1.56 2.86
C GLY A 103 1.52 -1.21 1.68
N PRO A 104 1.20 0.06 1.42
CA PRO A 104 0.26 0.43 0.34
C PRO A 104 0.88 0.51 -1.05
N ILE A 105 2.17 0.85 -1.14
CA ILE A 105 2.90 0.96 -2.40
C ILE A 105 3.02 -0.45 -3.03
N LEU A 106 2.97 -1.52 -2.23
CA LEU A 106 2.97 -2.93 -2.64
C LEU A 106 1.72 -3.45 -3.31
N THR A 107 0.56 -2.83 -3.13
CA THR A 107 -0.63 -3.26 -3.89
C THR A 107 -0.36 -3.20 -5.40
N ALA A 108 0.34 -2.15 -5.81
CA ALA A 108 0.80 -1.97 -7.17
C ALA A 108 2.17 -2.65 -7.37
N LEU A 109 3.13 -2.43 -6.46
CA LEU A 109 4.49 -2.96 -6.60
C LEU A 109 4.59 -4.49 -6.50
N MET A 110 3.66 -5.24 -5.91
CA MET A 110 3.75 -6.71 -5.84
C MET A 110 3.82 -7.38 -7.21
N VAL A 111 3.12 -6.80 -8.20
CA VAL A 111 3.22 -7.22 -9.60
C VAL A 111 4.62 -6.91 -10.14
N GLY A 112 5.21 -5.78 -9.75
CA GLY A 112 6.58 -5.38 -10.05
C GLY A 112 7.66 -6.08 -9.21
N GLY A 113 7.37 -6.61 -8.03
CA GLY A 113 8.34 -7.17 -7.08
C GLY A 113 8.93 -8.50 -7.54
N ARG A 114 8.18 -9.25 -8.36
CA ARG A 114 8.74 -10.39 -9.11
C ARG A 114 9.74 -9.93 -10.17
N VAL A 115 9.49 -8.80 -10.82
CA VAL A 115 10.41 -8.17 -11.78
C VAL A 115 11.63 -7.60 -11.05
N GLY A 116 11.43 -6.94 -9.90
CA GLY A 116 12.48 -6.38 -9.04
C GLY A 116 13.42 -7.43 -8.44
N SER A 117 12.92 -8.60 -8.09
CA SER A 117 13.76 -9.74 -7.68
C SER A 117 14.64 -10.24 -8.85
N GLY A 118 14.11 -10.25 -10.07
CA GLY A 118 14.89 -10.55 -11.28
C GLY A 118 15.97 -9.50 -11.57
N ILE A 119 15.66 -8.22 -11.39
CA ILE A 119 16.61 -7.12 -11.55
C ILE A 119 17.73 -7.19 -10.50
N THR A 120 17.39 -7.51 -9.25
CA THR A 120 18.34 -7.68 -8.15
C THR A 120 19.32 -8.82 -8.44
N MET A 121 18.84 -9.94 -8.99
CA MET A 121 19.68 -11.05 -9.46
C MET A 121 20.68 -10.60 -10.54
N ILE A 122 20.21 -9.84 -11.54
CA ILE A 122 21.04 -9.33 -12.64
C ILE A 122 22.12 -8.38 -12.11
N ILE A 123 21.76 -7.44 -11.23
CA ILE A 123 22.71 -6.48 -10.64
C ILE A 123 23.74 -7.20 -9.77
N SER A 124 23.29 -8.18 -8.97
CA SER A 124 24.18 -8.99 -8.12
C SER A 124 25.18 -9.81 -8.93
N GLN A 125 24.79 -10.28 -10.11
CA GLN A 125 25.67 -10.97 -11.04
C GLN A 125 26.69 -10.02 -11.68
N ILE A 126 26.23 -8.88 -12.21
CA ILE A 126 27.07 -7.94 -12.97
C ILE A 126 28.08 -7.22 -12.08
N GLU A 127 27.67 -6.72 -10.91
CA GLU A 127 28.57 -5.95 -10.03
C GLU A 127 29.36 -6.82 -9.05
N PHE A 128 28.79 -7.92 -8.57
CA PHE A 128 29.36 -8.69 -7.47
C PHE A 128 29.78 -10.11 -7.84
N GLY A 129 29.56 -10.55 -9.08
CA GLY A 129 29.97 -11.86 -9.58
C GLY A 129 29.23 -13.04 -8.92
N ILE A 130 28.08 -12.79 -8.29
CA ILE A 130 27.31 -13.84 -7.62
C ILE A 130 26.59 -14.69 -8.68
N SER A 131 26.76 -16.01 -8.60
CA SER A 131 26.07 -16.96 -9.50
C SER A 131 24.55 -16.87 -9.34
N PRO A 132 23.78 -16.73 -10.44
CA PRO A 132 22.30 -16.70 -10.40
C PRO A 132 21.68 -17.90 -9.69
N TYR A 133 22.33 -19.07 -9.77
CA TYR A 133 21.85 -20.30 -9.12
C TYR A 133 21.91 -20.20 -7.59
N ALA A 134 22.97 -19.61 -7.03
CA ALA A 134 23.11 -19.42 -5.58
C ALA A 134 22.10 -18.40 -5.03
N TYR A 135 21.76 -17.39 -5.85
CA TYR A 135 20.71 -16.44 -5.55
C TYR A 135 19.33 -17.12 -5.51
N TYR A 136 19.03 -17.95 -6.51
CA TYR A 136 17.72 -18.61 -6.64
C TYR A 136 17.42 -19.55 -5.46
N ASP A 137 18.40 -20.36 -5.05
CA ASP A 137 18.24 -21.28 -3.90
C ASP A 137 18.03 -20.53 -2.58
N SER A 138 18.73 -19.39 -2.42
CA SER A 138 18.59 -18.54 -1.24
C SER A 138 17.20 -17.87 -1.19
N VAL A 139 16.71 -17.36 -2.32
CA VAL A 139 15.38 -16.74 -2.38
C VAL A 139 14.28 -17.74 -2.04
N ILE A 140 14.30 -18.95 -2.61
CA ILE A 140 13.25 -19.95 -2.38
C ILE A 140 13.28 -20.50 -0.95
N LYS A 141 14.46 -20.68 -0.34
CA LYS A 141 14.56 -21.13 1.06
C LYS A 141 14.05 -20.11 2.08
N PHE A 142 14.21 -18.82 1.79
CA PHE A 142 13.85 -17.76 2.73
C PHE A 142 12.45 -17.17 2.51
N LEU A 143 11.87 -17.33 1.31
CA LEU A 143 10.45 -17.02 1.05
C LEU A 143 9.56 -18.08 1.69
N LYS A 144 8.97 -17.78 2.85
CA LYS A 144 7.95 -18.66 3.45
C LYS A 144 6.59 -18.38 2.80
N MET A 145 5.74 -19.41 2.74
CA MET A 145 4.35 -19.25 2.29
C MET A 145 3.60 -18.19 3.12
N SER A 146 3.94 -18.04 4.41
CA SER A 146 3.37 -17.01 5.29
C SER A 146 3.62 -15.58 4.79
N ASP A 147 4.76 -15.29 4.15
CA ASP A 147 5.08 -13.96 3.63
C ASP A 147 4.19 -13.62 2.42
N ILE A 148 3.88 -14.60 1.58
CA ILE A 148 3.00 -14.44 0.42
C ILE A 148 1.55 -14.22 0.87
N PHE A 149 1.05 -15.05 1.79
CA PHE A 149 -0.31 -14.92 2.31
C PHE A 149 -0.52 -13.58 3.04
N SER A 150 0.44 -13.16 3.86
CA SER A 150 0.42 -11.84 4.53
C SER A 150 0.36 -10.69 3.52
N GLY A 151 1.17 -10.75 2.47
CA GLY A 151 1.19 -9.70 1.46
C GLY A 151 -0.08 -9.62 0.59
N ILE A 152 -0.69 -10.76 0.23
CA ILE A 152 -1.98 -10.77 -0.48
C ILE A 152 -3.09 -10.25 0.44
N GLY A 153 -3.14 -10.69 1.70
CA GLY A 153 -4.14 -10.23 2.66
C GLY A 153 -4.08 -8.72 2.91
N LYS A 154 -2.88 -8.18 3.12
CA LYS A 154 -2.66 -6.73 3.30
C LYS A 154 -3.04 -5.93 2.06
N SER A 155 -2.66 -6.40 0.87
CA SER A 155 -2.92 -5.66 -0.37
C SER A 155 -4.43 -5.52 -0.66
N LEU A 156 -5.21 -6.57 -0.41
CA LEU A 156 -6.69 -6.50 -0.48
C LEU A 156 -7.26 -5.48 0.51
N PHE A 157 -6.75 -5.49 1.75
CA PHE A 157 -7.20 -4.55 2.79
C PHE A 157 -6.90 -3.09 2.42
N PHE A 158 -5.69 -2.79 1.97
CA PHE A 158 -5.32 -1.43 1.57
C PHE A 158 -6.09 -0.96 0.34
N GLY A 159 -6.30 -1.83 -0.65
CA GLY A 159 -7.13 -1.52 -1.82
C GLY A 159 -8.57 -1.15 -1.43
N PHE A 160 -9.15 -1.88 -0.47
CA PHE A 160 -10.48 -1.59 0.06
C PHE A 160 -10.55 -0.23 0.78
N VAL A 161 -9.55 0.09 1.62
CA VAL A 161 -9.45 1.38 2.31
C VAL A 161 -9.34 2.53 1.32
N ILE A 162 -8.45 2.42 0.31
CA ILE A 162 -8.26 3.45 -0.72
C ILE A 162 -9.58 3.69 -1.48
N ALA A 163 -10.25 2.61 -1.88
CA ALA A 163 -11.51 2.70 -2.61
C ALA A 163 -12.60 3.40 -1.81
N ILE A 164 -12.81 3.02 -0.54
CA ILE A 164 -13.85 3.63 0.31
C ILE A 164 -13.55 5.09 0.58
N VAL A 165 -12.34 5.43 1.00
CA VAL A 165 -12.00 6.81 1.35
C VAL A 165 -12.06 7.70 0.10
N GLY A 166 -11.58 7.20 -1.04
CA GLY A 166 -11.67 7.91 -2.32
C GLY A 166 -13.12 8.11 -2.80
N CYS A 167 -13.96 7.08 -2.71
CA CYS A 167 -15.37 7.20 -3.05
C CYS A 167 -16.11 8.14 -2.11
N TYR A 168 -15.85 8.05 -0.79
CA TYR A 168 -16.49 8.90 0.19
C TYR A 168 -16.17 10.38 -0.04
N GLN A 169 -14.88 10.70 -0.18
CA GLN A 169 -14.42 12.07 -0.44
C GLN A 169 -14.94 12.59 -1.79
N GLY A 170 -14.95 11.75 -2.84
CA GLY A 170 -15.52 12.10 -4.14
C GLY A 170 -17.02 12.45 -4.08
N MET A 171 -17.80 11.78 -3.23
CA MET A 171 -19.24 12.05 -3.08
C MET A 171 -19.56 13.33 -2.30
N ILE A 172 -18.70 13.73 -1.37
CA ILE A 172 -18.89 14.95 -0.56
C ILE A 172 -18.19 16.18 -1.15
N THR A 173 -17.41 16.01 -2.21
CA THR A 173 -16.67 17.10 -2.86
C THR A 173 -17.65 18.13 -3.43
N SER A 174 -17.38 19.41 -3.17
CA SER A 174 -18.16 20.55 -3.67
C SER A 174 -17.24 21.68 -4.12
N GLY A 175 -17.68 22.54 -5.03
CA GLY A 175 -16.94 23.76 -5.40
C GLY A 175 -16.05 23.66 -6.65
N GLY A 176 -16.39 22.81 -7.62
CA GLY A 176 -15.70 22.77 -8.93
C GLY A 176 -14.26 22.23 -8.84
N THR A 177 -13.38 22.71 -9.70
CA THR A 177 -12.00 22.21 -9.86
C THR A 177 -11.12 22.38 -8.61
N GLU A 178 -11.31 23.46 -7.85
CA GLU A 178 -10.56 23.72 -6.61
C GLU A 178 -10.99 22.76 -5.48
N GLY A 179 -12.30 22.50 -5.37
CA GLY A 179 -12.85 21.54 -4.42
C GLY A 179 -12.35 20.11 -4.66
N VAL A 180 -12.19 19.71 -5.92
CA VAL A 180 -11.62 18.40 -6.30
C VAL A 180 -10.15 18.30 -5.87
N GLY A 181 -9.36 19.35 -6.05
CA GLY A 181 -7.97 19.39 -5.60
C GLY A 181 -7.84 19.19 -4.09
N LEU A 182 -8.59 20.00 -3.31
CA LEU A 182 -8.59 19.91 -1.84
C LEU A 182 -9.04 18.53 -1.34
N SER A 183 -10.13 17.99 -1.90
CA SER A 183 -10.66 16.68 -1.51
C SER A 183 -9.69 15.56 -1.87
N THR A 184 -8.96 15.68 -2.98
CA THR A 184 -7.89 14.74 -3.35
C THR A 184 -6.75 14.77 -2.34
N THR A 185 -6.28 15.96 -1.93
CA THR A 185 -5.22 16.07 -0.91
C THR A 185 -5.66 15.47 0.43
N VAL A 186 -6.89 15.78 0.88
CA VAL A 186 -7.43 15.21 2.13
C VAL A 186 -7.57 13.68 2.01
N THR A 187 -7.98 13.17 0.85
CA THR A 187 -8.03 11.73 0.56
C THR A 187 -6.66 11.10 0.72
N VAL A 188 -5.63 11.63 0.04
CA VAL A 188 -4.26 11.08 0.08
C VAL A 188 -3.69 11.09 1.49
N VAL A 189 -3.85 12.20 2.23
CA VAL A 189 -3.38 12.30 3.62
C VAL A 189 -4.11 11.31 4.53
N THR A 190 -5.43 11.22 4.45
CA THR A 190 -6.24 10.31 5.27
C THR A 190 -5.87 8.86 4.99
N VAL A 191 -5.80 8.49 3.70
CA VAL A 191 -5.40 7.15 3.24
C VAL A 191 -4.01 6.80 3.77
N SER A 192 -3.04 7.70 3.64
CA SER A 192 -1.66 7.48 4.11
C SER A 192 -1.59 7.19 5.61
N ILE A 193 -2.31 7.97 6.43
CA ILE A 193 -2.36 7.77 7.89
C ILE A 193 -3.02 6.43 8.24
N VAL A 194 -4.18 6.13 7.63
CA VAL A 194 -4.92 4.88 7.91
C VAL A 194 -4.10 3.67 7.53
N ILE A 195 -3.39 3.71 6.40
CA ILE A 195 -2.54 2.60 5.99
C ILE A 195 -1.36 2.43 6.94
N LEU A 196 -0.66 3.51 7.33
CA LEU A 196 0.47 3.40 8.26
C LEU A 196 0.05 2.73 9.59
N ILE A 197 -1.08 3.16 10.14
CA ILE A 197 -1.63 2.55 11.36
C ILE A 197 -1.99 1.09 11.11
N SER A 198 -2.71 0.81 10.02
CA SER A 198 -3.18 -0.53 9.69
C SER A 198 -2.02 -1.49 9.41
N ASP A 199 -0.94 -1.04 8.79
CA ASP A 199 0.22 -1.87 8.49
C ASP A 199 0.92 -2.34 9.77
N PHE A 200 1.06 -1.48 10.78
CA PHE A 200 1.58 -1.89 12.09
C PHE A 200 0.75 -3.02 12.71
N PHE A 201 -0.59 -2.87 12.73
CA PHE A 201 -1.49 -3.86 13.31
C PHE A 201 -1.52 -5.17 12.51
N LEU A 202 -1.62 -5.08 11.18
CA LEU A 202 -1.65 -6.24 10.28
C LEU A 202 -0.32 -7.00 10.30
N THR A 203 0.81 -6.29 10.32
CA THR A 203 2.13 -6.91 10.47
C THR A 203 2.18 -7.69 11.77
N LYS A 204 1.81 -7.07 12.89
CA LYS A 204 1.82 -7.73 14.19
C LYS A 204 0.90 -8.96 14.21
N PHE A 205 -0.30 -8.86 13.63
CA PHE A 205 -1.26 -9.96 13.57
C PHE A 205 -0.71 -11.16 12.78
N PHE A 206 -0.18 -10.94 11.57
CA PHE A 206 0.42 -11.99 10.74
C PHE A 206 1.75 -12.53 11.26
N TRP A 207 2.41 -11.82 12.17
CA TRP A 207 3.62 -12.33 12.83
C TRP A 207 3.31 -13.16 14.08
N LEU A 208 2.13 -12.94 14.68
CA LEU A 208 1.69 -13.62 15.90
C LEU A 208 1.03 -14.97 15.61
N PHE A 209 0.64 -15.22 14.35
CA PHE A 209 0.00 -16.44 13.86
C PHE A 209 0.83 -17.06 12.72
#